data_AF-A0A2V9DKI0-F1
#
_entry.id   AF-A0A2V9DKI0-F1
#
_cell.length_a   1.000
_cell.length_b   1.000
_cell.length_c   1.000
_cell.angle_alpha   90.00
_cell.angle_beta   90.00
_cell.angle_gamma   90.00
#
_symmetry.space_group_name_H-M   'P 1'
#
loop_
_entity.id
_entity.type
_entity.pdbx_description
1 polymer ?
#
loop_
_entity_poly.entity_id
_entity_poly.type
_entity_poly.pdbx_seq_one_letter_code
_entity_poly.pdbx_strand_id
1 'polypeptide(L)'
;RLNPGVHVCFYGLYAPMNESYLRGLGVETILGGEFEEGLSNLIGRLRAAPANAETKSFPGAGLRAPSAGLPGGDSGSERRWQPEPVISLARLKFAVPDRSGLVPLQQYAHLILPGGEHRTVGYTEASRGCKHLCRHCPIVPVYNGAFRVVQREVVLEDIRRQVAAGAEHITFGDPDFFNGVGHAVAIVEALHREHPRLTYDVTIKIEHLLQHARHISTLRETGCLFVTSAVESLDDAILERLDKGHTRADFLAVVELFRQAGLVLQPTFVPFTPWTTLESYCDLLDVLSEERLIENVAPIQLAIRLLIPAGSRLLELAEVREMVGPFDPAALVYPWRHPDPRVDALCEEVQELVRVGDKLGRSRAQSFTRIWRAASTAASAAGVSKQRPEPVLVSRAAIPYLNEPWYC
;
A
#
# COMPACT_ATOMS: atom_id res chain seq x y z
N ARG A 1 -11.36 -1.49 33.05
CA ARG A 1 -12.11 -1.19 31.80
C ARG A 1 -12.98 0.03 32.08
N LEU A 2 -12.96 1.06 31.22
CA LEU A 2 -13.73 2.30 31.42
C LEU A 2 -15.24 2.11 31.13
N ASN A 3 -15.59 1.22 30.21
CA ASN A 3 -16.96 0.82 29.93
C ASN A 3 -17.00 -0.70 29.68
N PRO A 4 -17.34 -1.53 30.68
CA PRO A 4 -17.25 -2.99 30.54
C PRO A 4 -18.29 -3.58 29.59
N GLY A 5 -19.38 -2.88 29.28
CA GLY A 5 -20.43 -3.33 28.37
C GLY A 5 -20.23 -2.94 26.91
N VAL A 6 -19.13 -2.25 26.58
CA VAL A 6 -18.82 -1.91 25.18
C VAL A 6 -18.33 -3.16 24.44
N HIS A 7 -18.88 -3.41 23.25
CA HIS A 7 -18.40 -4.43 22.33
C HIS A 7 -17.32 -3.82 21.44
N VAL A 8 -16.13 -4.42 21.40
CA VAL A 8 -15.02 -3.95 20.58
C VAL A 8 -14.90 -4.83 19.34
N CYS A 9 -15.04 -4.20 18.17
CA CYS A 9 -14.85 -4.84 16.87
C CYS A 9 -13.68 -4.20 16.13
N PHE A 10 -12.75 -5.01 15.65
CA PHE A 10 -11.69 -4.60 14.72
C PHE A 10 -12.00 -5.15 13.32
N TYR A 11 -11.75 -4.37 12.29
CA TYR A 11 -11.93 -4.83 10.91
C TYR A 11 -10.90 -4.23 9.95
N GLY A 12 -10.75 -4.85 8.78
CA GLY A 12 -9.80 -4.44 7.74
C GLY A 12 -8.69 -5.45 7.51
N LEU A 13 -7.73 -5.13 6.63
CA LEU A 13 -6.69 -6.07 6.19
C LEU A 13 -5.82 -6.59 7.35
N TYR A 14 -5.40 -5.71 8.25
CA TYR A 14 -4.52 -6.05 9.36
C TYR A 14 -5.22 -6.69 10.56
N ALA A 15 -6.56 -6.63 10.65
CA ALA A 15 -7.27 -7.15 11.81
C ALA A 15 -7.19 -8.69 11.92
N PRO A 16 -7.48 -9.47 10.87
CA PRO A 16 -7.27 -10.93 10.89
C PRO A 16 -5.82 -11.34 11.14
N MET A 17 -4.87 -10.62 10.53
CA MET A 17 -3.44 -10.89 10.65
C MET A 17 -2.94 -10.79 12.10
N ASN A 18 -3.59 -9.95 12.90
CA ASN A 18 -3.24 -9.69 14.30
C ASN A 18 -4.24 -10.30 15.30
N GLU A 19 -5.02 -11.32 14.89
CA GLU A 19 -6.10 -11.85 15.71
C GLU A 19 -5.66 -12.24 17.12
N SER A 20 -4.62 -13.06 17.27
CA SER A 20 -4.15 -13.51 18.59
C SER A 20 -3.82 -12.35 19.54
N TYR A 21 -3.19 -11.29 19.02
CA TYR A 21 -2.87 -10.10 19.80
C TYR A 21 -4.13 -9.31 20.18
N LEU A 22 -5.01 -9.04 19.21
CA LEU A 22 -6.26 -8.29 19.43
C LEU A 22 -7.19 -9.01 20.41
N ARG A 23 -7.29 -10.34 20.31
CA ARG A 23 -8.03 -11.18 21.28
C ARG A 23 -7.46 -11.04 22.68
N GLY A 24 -6.13 -11.00 22.81
CA GLY A 24 -5.44 -10.74 24.08
C GLY A 24 -5.77 -9.38 24.70
N LEU A 25 -6.04 -8.36 23.88
CA LEU A 25 -6.52 -7.04 24.33
C LEU A 25 -8.01 -7.03 24.70
N GLY A 26 -8.71 -8.13 24.46
CA GLY A 26 -10.12 -8.29 24.77
C GLY A 26 -11.06 -7.87 23.65
N VAL A 27 -10.60 -7.80 22.39
CA VAL A 27 -11.46 -7.58 21.21
C VAL A 27 -12.42 -8.76 21.02
N GLU A 28 -13.71 -8.48 20.89
CA GLU A 28 -14.76 -9.48 20.77
C GLU A 28 -15.07 -9.88 19.33
N THR A 29 -14.92 -8.98 18.35
CA THR A 29 -15.15 -9.31 16.93
C THR A 29 -14.01 -8.82 16.04
N ILE A 30 -13.60 -9.66 15.09
CA ILE A 30 -12.56 -9.40 14.11
C ILE A 30 -13.11 -9.76 12.73
N LEU A 31 -13.05 -8.84 11.78
CA LEU A 31 -13.56 -9.02 10.42
C LEU A 31 -12.53 -8.58 9.36
N GLY A 32 -12.45 -9.29 8.25
CA GLY A 32 -11.55 -8.96 7.14
C GLY A 32 -12.12 -9.41 5.80
N GLY A 33 -11.52 -8.90 4.73
CA GLY A 33 -12.02 -9.07 3.37
C GLY A 33 -13.23 -8.18 3.14
N GLU A 34 -14.34 -8.79 2.74
CA GLU A 34 -15.65 -8.17 2.54
C GLU A 34 -16.42 -8.12 3.87
N PHE A 35 -16.10 -7.11 4.69
CA PHE A 35 -16.50 -7.06 6.11
C PHE A 35 -17.90 -6.45 6.36
N GLU A 36 -18.53 -5.80 5.38
CA GLU A 36 -19.77 -5.04 5.56
C GLU A 36 -20.96 -5.89 6.03
N GLU A 37 -21.12 -7.09 5.46
CA GLU A 37 -22.17 -8.02 5.90
C GLU A 37 -21.90 -8.51 7.33
N GLY A 38 -20.63 -8.77 7.67
CA GLY A 38 -20.21 -9.13 9.03
C GLY A 38 -20.54 -8.03 10.05
N LEU A 39 -20.27 -6.77 9.71
CA LEU A 39 -20.61 -5.62 10.55
C LEU A 39 -22.14 -5.47 10.72
N SER A 40 -22.89 -5.66 9.64
CA SER A 40 -24.35 -5.57 9.67
C SER A 40 -24.96 -6.66 10.56
N ASN A 41 -24.47 -7.90 10.43
CA ASN A 41 -24.89 -9.04 11.25
C ASN A 41 -24.52 -8.83 12.72
N LEU A 42 -23.32 -8.31 13.00
CA LEU A 42 -22.89 -7.96 14.36
C LEU A 42 -23.84 -6.94 15.00
N ILE A 43 -24.16 -5.84 14.29
CA ILE A 43 -25.08 -4.82 14.80
C ILE A 43 -26.47 -5.41 15.06
N GLY A 44 -26.98 -6.23 14.13
CA GLY A 44 -28.26 -6.93 14.32
C GLY A 44 -28.27 -7.79 15.57
N ARG A 45 -27.21 -8.56 15.80
CA ARG A 45 -27.02 -9.41 16.98
C ARG A 45 -26.93 -8.60 18.28
N LEU A 46 -26.17 -7.50 18.28
CA LEU A 46 -26.05 -6.62 19.44
C LEU A 46 -27.38 -5.95 19.81
N ARG A 47 -28.21 -5.62 18.81
CA ARG A 47 -29.56 -5.07 19.04
C ARG A 47 -30.55 -6.10 19.57
N ALA A 48 -30.40 -7.36 19.17
CA ALA A 48 -31.26 -8.46 19.60
C ALA A 48 -30.89 -9.02 20.99
N ALA A 49 -29.67 -8.75 21.47
CA ALA A 49 -29.24 -9.17 22.80
C ALA A 49 -30.05 -8.44 23.89
N PRO A 50 -30.67 -9.15 24.85
CA PRO A 50 -31.39 -8.48 25.93
C PRO A 50 -30.42 -7.67 26.80
N ALA A 51 -30.86 -6.49 27.25
CA ALA A 51 -30.05 -5.53 28.02
C ALA A 51 -29.43 -6.08 29.32
N ASN A 52 -29.86 -7.27 29.77
CA ASN A 52 -29.40 -7.97 30.98
C ASN A 52 -28.72 -9.31 30.69
N ALA A 53 -28.27 -9.59 29.45
CA ALA A 53 -27.36 -10.69 29.23
C ALA A 53 -26.01 -10.31 29.86
N GLU A 54 -25.80 -10.71 31.11
CA GLU A 54 -24.50 -10.65 31.78
C GLU A 54 -23.45 -11.19 30.80
N THR A 55 -22.63 -10.29 30.26
CA THR A 55 -21.36 -10.66 29.67
C THR A 55 -20.61 -11.38 30.77
N LYS A 56 -20.58 -12.72 30.72
CA LYS A 56 -19.83 -13.54 31.67
C LYS A 56 -18.44 -12.95 31.80
N SER A 57 -18.19 -12.28 32.93
CA SER A 57 -16.89 -11.76 33.28
C SER A 57 -16.04 -12.97 33.64
N PHE A 58 -15.08 -13.29 32.77
CA PHE A 58 -14.06 -14.27 33.12
C PHE A 58 -12.94 -13.55 33.89
N PRO A 59 -12.39 -14.17 34.96
CA PRO A 59 -11.40 -13.51 35.81
C PRO A 59 -10.15 -13.18 35.00
N GLY A 60 -9.58 -12.00 35.25
CA GLY A 60 -8.39 -11.51 34.57
C GLY A 60 -7.23 -12.51 34.63
N ALA A 61 -6.81 -12.98 33.45
CA ALA A 61 -5.50 -13.58 33.29
C ALA A 61 -4.49 -12.43 33.24
N GLY A 62 -3.62 -12.37 34.25
CA GLY A 62 -2.49 -11.46 34.26
C GLY A 62 -1.65 -11.61 32.99
N LEU A 63 -1.17 -10.47 32.47
CA LEU A 63 -0.23 -10.39 31.38
C LEU A 63 1.01 -11.26 31.69
N ARG A 64 1.07 -12.45 31.09
CA ARG A 64 2.33 -13.16 30.84
C ARG A 64 2.56 -13.17 29.33
N ALA A 65 3.72 -12.67 28.93
CA ALA A 65 4.19 -12.70 27.55
C ALA A 65 4.21 -14.15 27.02
N PRO A 66 3.81 -14.41 25.77
CA PRO A 66 3.91 -15.75 25.20
C PRO A 66 5.38 -16.08 24.92
N SER A 67 5.85 -17.18 25.50
CA SER A 67 7.11 -17.83 25.16
C SER A 67 7.02 -18.45 23.77
N ALA A 68 8.08 -18.29 22.98
CA ALA A 68 8.24 -18.87 21.65
C ALA A 68 8.14 -20.40 21.66
N GLY A 69 7.35 -20.96 20.74
CA GLY A 69 7.29 -22.39 20.48
C GLY A 69 6.32 -22.72 19.34
N LEU A 70 6.86 -23.24 18.25
CA LEU A 70 6.14 -24.07 17.27
C LEU A 70 6.66 -25.52 17.43
N PRO A 71 5.96 -26.56 16.94
CA PRO A 71 4.52 -26.73 16.80
C PRO A 71 4.01 -28.03 17.47
N GLY A 72 2.71 -28.08 17.77
CA GLY A 72 1.97 -29.32 18.05
C GLY A 72 1.38 -29.40 19.46
N GLY A 73 0.08 -29.65 19.55
CA GLY A 73 -0.59 -30.01 20.79
C GLY A 73 -1.73 -29.07 21.16
N ASP A 74 -2.93 -29.45 20.74
CA ASP A 74 -4.22 -28.97 21.22
C ASP A 74 -4.24 -28.76 22.75
N SER A 75 -4.33 -27.51 23.21
CA SER A 75 -4.72 -27.19 24.60
C SER A 75 -5.11 -25.71 24.76
N GLY A 76 -6.42 -25.43 24.69
CA GLY A 76 -7.07 -24.65 25.74
C GLY A 76 -7.09 -23.12 25.69
N SER A 77 -7.01 -22.45 24.54
CA SER A 77 -7.52 -21.06 24.47
C SER A 77 -9.03 -21.12 24.25
N GLU A 78 -9.84 -20.73 25.24
CA GLU A 78 -11.27 -20.51 25.03
C GLU A 78 -11.45 -19.57 23.84
N ARG A 79 -11.83 -20.10 22.67
CA ARG A 79 -12.18 -19.28 21.51
C ARG A 79 -13.33 -18.39 21.94
N ARG A 80 -13.06 -17.10 22.17
CA ARG A 80 -14.12 -16.09 22.23
C ARG A 80 -14.90 -16.18 20.92
N TRP A 81 -16.08 -16.75 21.03
CA TRP A 81 -16.88 -17.14 19.88
C TRP A 81 -17.50 -15.90 19.23
N GLN A 82 -17.15 -15.67 17.96
CA GLN A 82 -17.95 -14.84 17.05
C GLN A 82 -18.63 -15.77 16.03
N PRO A 83 -19.92 -15.57 15.73
CA PRO A 83 -20.60 -16.32 14.67
C PRO A 83 -20.16 -15.88 13.27
N GLU A 84 -19.75 -14.61 13.10
CA GLU A 84 -19.31 -14.09 11.81
C GLU A 84 -17.93 -14.66 11.43
N PRO A 85 -17.67 -14.98 10.15
CA PRO A 85 -16.35 -15.42 9.74
C PRO A 85 -15.32 -14.30 9.94
N VAL A 86 -14.11 -14.65 10.39
CA VAL A 86 -13.01 -13.68 10.58
C VAL A 86 -12.60 -13.06 9.24
N ILE A 87 -12.56 -13.85 8.16
CA ILE A 87 -12.35 -13.39 6.79
C ILE A 87 -13.54 -13.85 5.95
N SER A 88 -14.22 -12.91 5.28
CA SER A 88 -15.24 -13.20 4.29
C SER A 88 -14.79 -12.73 2.91
N LEU A 89 -14.96 -13.57 1.90
CA LEU A 89 -14.77 -13.21 0.49
C LEU A 89 -16.08 -13.39 -0.28
N ALA A 90 -17.22 -13.39 0.41
CA ALA A 90 -18.53 -13.49 -0.21
C ALA A 90 -18.73 -12.33 -1.20
N ARG A 91 -19.44 -12.56 -2.30
CA ARG A 91 -19.79 -11.47 -3.22
C ARG A 91 -20.85 -10.60 -2.57
N LEU A 92 -20.49 -9.35 -2.30
CA LEU A 92 -21.42 -8.35 -1.80
C LEU A 92 -22.23 -7.73 -2.94
N LYS A 93 -23.42 -7.24 -2.61
CA LYS A 93 -24.13 -6.25 -3.40
C LYS A 93 -23.81 -4.89 -2.79
N PHE A 94 -22.83 -4.19 -3.35
CA PHE A 94 -22.43 -2.88 -2.81
C PHE A 94 -23.57 -1.87 -2.90
N ALA A 95 -23.69 -1.05 -1.87
CA ALA A 95 -24.49 0.17 -1.88
C ALA A 95 -23.58 1.34 -2.28
N VAL A 96 -24.17 2.41 -2.83
CA VAL A 96 -23.44 3.67 -3.02
C VAL A 96 -23.00 4.19 -1.65
N PRO A 97 -21.72 4.51 -1.44
CA PRO A 97 -21.25 5.09 -0.19
C PRO A 97 -22.06 6.32 0.22
N ASP A 98 -22.49 6.32 1.47
CA ASP A 98 -23.04 7.53 2.09
C ASP A 98 -21.87 8.37 2.61
N ARG A 99 -21.66 9.51 1.97
CA ARG A 99 -20.61 10.48 2.32
C ARG A 99 -21.14 11.65 3.14
N SER A 100 -22.42 11.62 3.53
CA SER A 100 -23.00 12.67 4.36
C SER A 100 -22.35 12.70 5.75
N GLY A 101 -22.10 13.90 6.27
CA GLY A 101 -21.46 14.10 7.57
C GLY A 101 -19.95 13.85 7.61
N LEU A 102 -19.32 13.42 6.51
CA LEU A 102 -17.86 13.41 6.38
C LEU A 102 -17.31 14.84 6.25
N VAL A 103 -16.02 15.02 6.53
CA VAL A 103 -15.38 16.32 6.32
C VAL A 103 -15.35 16.67 4.81
N PRO A 104 -15.37 17.96 4.42
CA PRO A 104 -15.35 18.35 3.01
C PRO A 104 -14.10 17.88 2.27
N LEU A 105 -14.23 17.66 0.95
CA LEU A 105 -13.14 17.16 0.09
C LEU A 105 -11.86 18.02 0.17
N GLN A 106 -12.00 19.32 0.41
CA GLN A 106 -10.88 20.27 0.51
C GLN A 106 -9.96 20.03 1.72
N GLN A 107 -10.37 19.19 2.69
CA GLN A 107 -9.56 18.83 3.85
C GLN A 107 -8.78 17.51 3.67
N TYR A 108 -8.97 16.81 2.56
CA TYR A 108 -8.19 15.62 2.21
C TYR A 108 -6.98 15.99 1.33
N ALA A 109 -6.22 14.96 0.93
CA ALA A 109 -5.17 15.10 -0.07
C ALA A 109 -5.66 15.83 -1.32
N HIS A 110 -4.79 16.64 -1.91
CA HIS A 110 -5.02 17.36 -3.15
C HIS A 110 -3.98 16.97 -4.19
N LEU A 111 -4.39 17.05 -5.44
CA LEU A 111 -3.50 16.87 -6.58
C LEU A 111 -2.76 18.18 -6.84
N ILE A 112 -1.44 18.11 -6.93
CA ILE A 112 -0.57 19.20 -7.36
C ILE A 112 -0.24 18.99 -8.84
N LEU A 113 -0.53 19.99 -9.67
CA LEU A 113 -0.22 20.01 -11.10
C LEU A 113 1.18 20.58 -11.36
N PRO A 114 1.75 20.36 -12.57
CA PRO A 114 3.05 20.90 -12.98
C PRO A 114 3.27 22.40 -12.71
N GLY A 115 2.20 23.20 -12.75
CA GLY A 115 2.22 24.65 -12.52
C GLY A 115 2.03 25.08 -11.06
N GLY A 116 1.92 24.14 -10.12
CA GLY A 116 1.59 24.41 -8.73
C GLY A 116 0.10 24.66 -8.46
N GLU A 117 -0.76 24.52 -9.47
CA GLU A 117 -2.22 24.52 -9.29
C GLU A 117 -2.65 23.26 -8.52
N HIS A 118 -3.62 23.42 -7.63
CA HIS A 118 -4.16 22.33 -6.83
C HIS A 118 -5.55 21.95 -7.33
N ARG A 119 -5.87 20.66 -7.34
CA ARG A 119 -7.23 20.15 -7.62
C ARG A 119 -7.79 19.39 -6.43
N THR A 120 -9.09 19.55 -6.21
CA THR A 120 -9.82 18.80 -5.19
C THR A 120 -9.94 17.32 -5.61
N VAL A 121 -9.52 16.40 -4.74
CA VAL A 121 -9.48 14.96 -5.03
C VAL A 121 -10.64 14.25 -4.33
N GLY A 122 -11.40 13.46 -5.08
CA GLY A 122 -12.28 12.41 -4.56
C GLY A 122 -11.59 11.05 -4.58
N TYR A 123 -12.18 10.06 -3.94
CA TYR A 123 -11.64 8.70 -3.83
C TYR A 123 -12.73 7.67 -4.12
N THR A 124 -12.40 6.60 -4.84
CA THR A 124 -13.29 5.45 -5.00
C THR A 124 -12.49 4.15 -5.21
N GLU A 125 -13.16 3.02 -5.19
CA GLU A 125 -12.59 1.70 -5.47
C GLU A 125 -13.46 1.03 -6.54
N ALA A 126 -12.85 0.60 -7.65
CA ALA A 126 -13.53 -0.22 -8.66
C ALA A 126 -13.48 -1.71 -8.30
N SER A 127 -12.54 -2.10 -7.45
CA SER A 127 -12.34 -3.46 -6.99
C SER A 127 -11.59 -3.52 -5.66
N ARG A 128 -11.76 -4.64 -4.97
CA ARG A 128 -11.06 -5.00 -3.73
C ARG A 128 -10.33 -6.32 -3.87
N GLY A 129 -9.27 -6.48 -3.09
CA GLY A 129 -8.39 -7.63 -3.20
C GLY A 129 -7.48 -7.55 -4.43
N CYS A 130 -6.71 -8.62 -4.64
CA CYS A 130 -5.72 -8.66 -5.72
C CYS A 130 -5.49 -10.09 -6.20
N LYS A 131 -5.31 -10.27 -7.51
CA LYS A 131 -4.98 -11.57 -8.12
C LYS A 131 -3.56 -12.04 -7.78
N HIS A 132 -2.68 -11.11 -7.43
CA HIS A 132 -1.27 -11.37 -7.18
C HIS A 132 -1.04 -11.91 -5.76
N LEU A 133 0.07 -12.63 -5.60
CA LEU A 133 0.41 -13.32 -4.35
C LEU A 133 1.72 -12.81 -3.72
N CYS A 134 2.08 -11.56 -4.01
CA CYS A 134 3.30 -10.90 -3.53
C CYS A 134 3.52 -11.11 -2.04
N ARG A 135 4.70 -11.61 -1.63
CA ARG A 135 4.91 -12.14 -0.28
C ARG A 135 4.85 -11.09 0.82
N HIS A 136 5.21 -9.84 0.52
CA HIS A 136 5.19 -8.71 1.46
C HIS A 136 3.81 -8.07 1.61
N CYS A 137 2.90 -8.31 0.66
CA CYS A 137 1.67 -7.54 0.55
C CYS A 137 0.64 -7.94 1.63
N PRO A 138 0.07 -6.98 2.39
CA PRO A 138 -0.90 -7.26 3.45
C PRO A 138 -2.28 -7.70 2.93
N ILE A 139 -2.51 -7.61 1.62
CA ILE A 139 -3.76 -8.06 0.98
C ILE A 139 -3.78 -9.58 0.86
N VAL A 140 -2.63 -10.22 0.62
CA VAL A 140 -2.53 -11.64 0.32
C VAL A 140 -3.03 -12.52 1.47
N PRO A 141 -2.72 -12.25 2.76
CA PRO A 141 -3.25 -13.04 3.87
C PRO A 141 -4.78 -13.03 3.99
N VAL A 142 -5.44 -12.02 3.41
CA VAL A 142 -6.89 -11.85 3.49
C VAL A 142 -7.59 -12.33 2.22
N TYR A 143 -7.10 -11.93 1.05
CA TYR A 143 -7.75 -12.19 -0.23
C TYR A 143 -7.16 -13.39 -0.98
N ASN A 144 -5.89 -13.74 -0.73
CA ASN A 144 -5.21 -14.91 -1.29
C ASN A 144 -5.45 -15.14 -2.80
N GLY A 145 -5.20 -14.11 -3.62
CA GLY A 145 -5.39 -14.17 -5.07
C GLY A 145 -6.84 -13.96 -5.53
N ALA A 146 -7.79 -13.78 -4.61
CA ALA A 146 -9.14 -13.36 -4.94
C ALA A 146 -9.23 -11.85 -5.09
N PHE A 147 -10.12 -11.40 -5.98
CA PHE A 147 -10.53 -10.00 -6.05
C PHE A 147 -12.04 -9.92 -6.28
N ARG A 148 -12.64 -8.78 -5.93
CA ARG A 148 -14.08 -8.52 -6.04
C ARG A 148 -14.27 -7.18 -6.72
N VAL A 149 -15.02 -7.16 -7.81
CA VAL A 149 -15.40 -5.91 -8.48
C VAL A 149 -16.55 -5.25 -7.73
N VAL A 150 -16.51 -3.92 -7.63
CA VAL A 150 -17.63 -3.10 -7.20
C VAL A 150 -18.56 -2.90 -8.40
N GLN A 151 -19.88 -2.96 -8.24
CA GLN A 151 -20.77 -2.81 -9.41
C GLN A 151 -20.56 -1.45 -10.09
N ARG A 152 -20.46 -1.44 -11.43
CA ARG A 152 -20.13 -0.24 -12.22
C ARG A 152 -20.98 0.99 -11.85
N GLU A 153 -22.30 0.83 -11.75
CA GLU A 153 -23.19 1.96 -11.42
C GLU A 153 -23.01 2.46 -9.99
N VAL A 154 -22.55 1.62 -9.06
CA VAL A 154 -22.19 2.06 -7.70
C VAL A 154 -20.96 2.96 -7.74
N VAL A 155 -19.94 2.56 -8.49
CA VAL A 155 -18.71 3.36 -8.68
C VAL A 155 -19.03 4.69 -9.37
N LEU A 156 -19.77 4.65 -10.48
CA LEU A 156 -20.12 5.87 -11.23
C LEU A 156 -21.00 6.81 -10.41
N GLU A 157 -21.98 6.30 -9.68
CA GLU A 157 -22.83 7.13 -8.81
C GLU A 157 -22.06 7.75 -7.64
N ASP A 158 -21.12 7.00 -7.04
CA ASP A 158 -20.22 7.54 -6.02
C ASP A 158 -19.37 8.70 -6.57
N ILE A 159 -18.84 8.54 -7.79
CA ILE A 159 -18.09 9.60 -8.47
C ILE A 159 -18.98 10.81 -8.76
N ARG A 160 -20.20 10.63 -9.27
CA ARG A 160 -21.14 11.75 -9.54
C ARG A 160 -21.39 12.59 -8.29
N ARG A 161 -21.58 11.94 -7.14
CA ARG A 161 -21.79 12.63 -5.85
C ARG A 161 -20.56 13.43 -5.42
N GLN A 162 -19.36 12.89 -5.63
CA GLN A 162 -18.12 13.59 -5.32
C GLN A 162 -17.86 14.76 -6.28
N VAL A 163 -18.16 14.60 -7.57
CA VAL A 163 -18.08 15.70 -8.55
C VAL A 163 -19.08 16.81 -8.19
N ALA A 164 -20.31 16.47 -7.79
CA ALA A 164 -21.28 17.44 -7.30
C ALA A 164 -20.81 18.16 -6.02
N ALA A 165 -19.99 17.49 -5.20
CA ALA A 165 -19.34 18.06 -4.03
C ALA A 165 -18.03 18.83 -4.35
N GLY A 166 -17.66 18.96 -5.63
CA GLY A 166 -16.52 19.76 -6.10
C GLY A 166 -15.24 18.97 -6.39
N ALA A 167 -15.29 17.64 -6.51
CA ALA A 167 -14.14 16.86 -6.98
C ALA A 167 -13.77 17.20 -8.43
N GLU A 168 -12.48 17.43 -8.67
CA GLU A 168 -11.87 17.72 -9.98
C GLU A 168 -10.89 16.63 -10.43
N HIS A 169 -10.56 15.73 -9.50
CA HIS A 169 -9.75 14.55 -9.71
C HIS A 169 -10.33 13.38 -8.90
N ILE A 170 -10.21 12.14 -9.37
CA ILE A 170 -10.60 10.94 -8.63
C ILE A 170 -9.41 9.99 -8.51
N THR A 171 -9.09 9.55 -7.30
CA THR A 171 -8.16 8.46 -7.07
C THR A 171 -8.89 7.13 -6.97
N PHE A 172 -8.48 6.18 -7.81
CA PHE A 172 -8.90 4.78 -7.71
C PHE A 172 -7.95 4.04 -6.76
N GLY A 173 -8.45 3.72 -5.57
CA GLY A 173 -7.71 3.03 -4.51
C GLY A 173 -7.56 1.52 -4.68
N ASP A 174 -7.90 1.00 -5.85
CA ASP A 174 -7.70 -0.40 -6.21
C ASP A 174 -6.23 -0.81 -5.99
N PRO A 175 -5.97 -1.95 -5.30
CA PRO A 175 -4.61 -2.45 -5.14
C PRO A 175 -3.89 -2.76 -6.46
N ASP A 176 -4.69 -3.08 -7.47
CA ASP A 176 -4.27 -3.20 -8.86
C ASP A 176 -5.52 -3.01 -9.74
N PHE A 177 -5.65 -1.82 -10.33
CA PHE A 177 -6.81 -1.41 -11.11
C PHE A 177 -7.07 -2.33 -12.32
N PHE A 178 -6.04 -3.00 -12.83
CA PHE A 178 -6.18 -3.95 -13.94
C PHE A 178 -6.48 -5.39 -13.50
N ASN A 179 -6.69 -5.66 -12.21
CA ASN A 179 -7.24 -6.93 -11.74
C ASN A 179 -8.48 -7.35 -12.56
N GLY A 180 -9.35 -6.40 -12.87
CA GLY A 180 -10.50 -6.57 -13.75
C GLY A 180 -10.43 -5.65 -14.96
N VAL A 181 -9.43 -5.78 -15.84
CA VAL A 181 -9.19 -4.83 -16.96
C VAL A 181 -10.45 -4.45 -17.76
N GLY A 182 -11.32 -5.40 -18.11
CA GLY A 182 -12.55 -5.10 -18.86
C GLY A 182 -13.56 -4.26 -18.06
N HIS A 183 -13.62 -4.45 -16.75
CA HIS A 183 -14.44 -3.65 -15.84
C HIS A 183 -13.85 -2.25 -15.63
N ALA A 184 -12.53 -2.19 -15.39
CA ALA A 184 -11.78 -0.96 -15.18
C ALA A 184 -11.85 -0.02 -16.39
N VAL A 185 -11.59 -0.55 -17.60
CA VAL A 185 -11.69 0.21 -18.86
C VAL A 185 -13.11 0.73 -19.08
N ALA A 186 -14.13 -0.09 -18.85
CA ALA A 186 -15.52 0.33 -19.00
C ALA A 186 -15.92 1.45 -18.02
N ILE A 187 -15.34 1.47 -16.82
CA ILE A 187 -15.54 2.56 -15.84
C ILE A 187 -14.93 3.87 -16.35
N VAL A 188 -13.65 3.87 -16.73
CA VAL A 188 -12.97 5.13 -17.12
C VAL A 188 -13.50 5.70 -18.44
N GLU A 189 -13.94 4.84 -19.38
CA GLU A 189 -14.62 5.29 -20.59
C GLU A 189 -15.99 5.92 -20.28
N ALA A 190 -16.76 5.33 -19.36
CA ALA A 190 -18.03 5.92 -18.93
C ALA A 190 -17.83 7.22 -18.17
N LEU A 191 -16.85 7.25 -17.28
CA LEU A 191 -16.45 8.43 -16.53
C LEU A 191 -16.08 9.59 -17.46
N HIS A 192 -15.22 9.32 -18.45
CA HIS A 192 -14.78 10.34 -19.41
C HIS A 192 -15.94 10.87 -20.27
N ARG A 193 -16.88 10.00 -20.69
CA ARG A 193 -18.09 10.44 -21.41
C ARG A 193 -18.98 11.35 -20.57
N GLU A 194 -19.17 11.04 -19.29
CA GLU A 194 -20.01 11.83 -18.38
C GLU A 194 -19.33 13.13 -17.93
N HIS A 195 -18.01 13.09 -17.71
CA HIS A 195 -17.22 14.20 -17.18
C HIS A 195 -15.89 14.36 -17.94
N PRO A 196 -15.88 14.90 -19.18
CA PRO A 196 -14.69 14.93 -20.04
C PRO A 196 -13.49 15.73 -19.50
N ARG A 197 -13.72 16.61 -18.52
CA ARG A 197 -12.67 17.42 -17.86
C ARG A 197 -12.18 16.83 -16.54
N LEU A 198 -12.89 15.83 -16.00
CA LEU A 198 -12.48 15.18 -14.78
C LEU A 198 -11.24 14.34 -15.05
N THR A 199 -10.29 14.39 -14.13
CA THR A 199 -9.05 13.61 -14.21
C THR A 199 -9.03 12.52 -13.17
N TYR A 200 -8.13 11.55 -13.32
CA TYR A 200 -7.98 10.49 -12.32
C TYR A 200 -6.58 9.90 -12.31
N ASP A 201 -6.26 9.14 -11.26
CA ASP A 201 -5.07 8.31 -11.14
C ASP A 201 -5.44 6.89 -10.69
N VAL A 202 -4.55 5.94 -10.97
CA VAL A 202 -4.75 4.51 -10.71
C VAL A 202 -3.46 3.86 -10.25
N THR A 203 -3.57 2.79 -9.47
CA THR A 203 -2.45 1.91 -9.14
C THR A 203 -2.50 0.64 -10.00
N ILE A 204 -1.43 0.30 -10.72
CA ILE A 204 -1.38 -0.89 -11.58
C ILE A 204 0.00 -1.55 -11.46
N LYS A 205 0.03 -2.87 -11.32
CA LYS A 205 1.29 -3.64 -11.28
C LYS A 205 2.00 -3.67 -12.63
N ILE A 206 3.34 -3.65 -12.63
CA ILE A 206 4.20 -3.79 -13.83
C ILE A 206 3.76 -4.94 -14.74
N GLU A 207 3.50 -6.12 -14.18
CA GLU A 207 3.07 -7.29 -14.94
C GLU A 207 1.76 -7.04 -15.71
N HIS A 208 0.76 -6.42 -15.08
CA HIS A 208 -0.50 -6.08 -15.75
C HIS A 208 -0.32 -4.95 -16.77
N LEU A 209 0.57 -3.99 -16.53
CA LEU A 209 0.89 -2.95 -17.52
C LEU A 209 1.47 -3.55 -18.80
N LEU A 210 2.33 -4.57 -18.69
CA LEU A 210 2.85 -5.29 -19.85
C LEU A 210 1.77 -6.14 -20.53
N GLN A 211 1.02 -6.93 -19.77
CA GLN A 211 -0.05 -7.79 -20.30
C GLN A 211 -1.16 -6.99 -21.01
N HIS A 212 -1.38 -5.75 -20.58
CA HIS A 212 -2.46 -4.89 -21.06
C HIS A 212 -1.95 -3.57 -21.64
N ALA A 213 -0.75 -3.56 -22.23
CA ALA A 213 -0.07 -2.36 -22.73
C ALA A 213 -0.94 -1.51 -23.68
N ARG A 214 -1.81 -2.14 -24.48
CA ARG A 214 -2.76 -1.43 -25.37
C ARG A 214 -3.70 -0.47 -24.65
N HIS A 215 -3.97 -0.68 -23.35
CA HIS A 215 -4.89 0.13 -22.57
C HIS A 215 -4.20 1.33 -21.90
N ILE A 216 -2.87 1.46 -22.01
CA ILE A 216 -2.14 2.66 -21.54
C ILE A 216 -2.61 3.90 -22.32
N SER A 217 -2.83 3.79 -23.63
CA SER A 217 -3.39 4.89 -24.43
C SER A 217 -4.83 5.21 -24.01
N THR A 218 -5.65 4.18 -23.75
CA THR A 218 -7.01 4.36 -23.23
C THR A 218 -6.99 5.17 -21.95
N LEU A 219 -6.15 4.82 -20.97
CA LEU A 219 -6.03 5.57 -19.72
C LEU A 219 -5.72 7.05 -19.96
N ARG A 220 -4.74 7.35 -20.82
CA ARG A 220 -4.39 8.72 -21.18
C ARG A 220 -5.58 9.46 -21.82
N GLU A 221 -6.20 8.84 -22.81
CA GLU A 221 -7.31 9.43 -23.58
C GLU A 221 -8.53 9.72 -22.69
N THR A 222 -8.78 8.91 -21.66
CA THR A 222 -9.89 9.10 -20.73
C THR A 222 -9.59 10.05 -19.58
N GLY A 223 -8.38 10.65 -19.51
CA GLY A 223 -8.04 11.67 -18.52
C GLY A 223 -7.20 11.19 -17.33
N CYS A 224 -6.57 10.02 -17.43
CA CYS A 224 -5.59 9.58 -16.43
C CYS A 224 -4.36 10.51 -16.45
N LEU A 225 -3.95 11.03 -15.29
CA LEU A 225 -2.78 11.91 -15.20
C LEU A 225 -1.49 11.14 -14.92
N PHE A 226 -1.58 10.10 -14.10
CA PHE A 226 -0.44 9.23 -13.80
C PHE A 226 -0.91 7.86 -13.31
N VAL A 227 -0.01 6.88 -13.42
CA VAL A 227 -0.19 5.53 -12.89
C VAL A 227 0.88 5.27 -11.85
N THR A 228 0.47 4.90 -10.65
CA THR A 228 1.38 4.42 -9.60
C THR A 228 1.64 2.93 -9.82
N SER A 229 2.91 2.51 -9.77
CA SER A 229 3.26 1.10 -9.96
C SER A 229 4.29 0.63 -8.96
N ALA A 230 3.93 -0.42 -8.23
CA ALA A 230 4.75 -1.06 -7.22
C ALA A 230 5.86 -1.93 -7.82
N VAL A 231 7.02 -1.32 -8.07
CA VAL A 231 8.25 -1.97 -8.57
C VAL A 231 8.95 -2.70 -7.43
N GLU A 232 8.98 -2.12 -6.24
CA GLU A 232 9.67 -2.58 -5.01
C GLU A 232 11.20 -2.59 -5.10
N SER A 233 11.79 -3.17 -6.16
CA SER A 233 13.24 -3.34 -6.30
C SER A 233 13.66 -3.39 -7.77
N LEU A 234 14.94 -3.10 -8.04
CA LEU A 234 15.58 -3.35 -9.35
C LEU A 234 16.50 -4.58 -9.36
N ASP A 235 16.59 -5.28 -8.23
CA ASP A 235 17.31 -6.53 -8.08
C ASP A 235 16.33 -7.69 -8.29
N ASP A 236 16.51 -8.44 -9.38
CA ASP A 236 15.65 -9.56 -9.76
C ASP A 236 15.60 -10.66 -8.69
N ALA A 237 16.68 -10.88 -7.93
CA ALA A 237 16.69 -11.87 -6.85
C ALA A 237 15.87 -11.41 -5.64
N ILE A 238 15.73 -10.10 -5.42
CA ILE A 238 14.79 -9.55 -4.44
C ILE A 238 13.36 -9.66 -4.96
N LEU A 239 13.12 -9.31 -6.23
CA LEU A 239 11.79 -9.42 -6.86
C LEU A 239 11.25 -10.86 -6.83
N GLU A 240 12.10 -11.85 -7.04
CA GLU A 240 11.76 -13.27 -6.92
C GLU A 240 11.35 -13.66 -5.50
N ARG A 241 12.11 -13.19 -4.47
CA ARG A 241 11.76 -13.40 -3.06
C ARG A 241 10.46 -12.73 -2.67
N LEU A 242 10.18 -11.56 -3.22
CA LEU A 242 8.92 -10.85 -3.01
C LEU A 242 7.76 -11.44 -3.84
N ASP A 243 8.02 -12.37 -4.76
CA ASP A 243 7.05 -12.93 -5.71
C ASP A 243 6.33 -11.84 -6.53
N LYS A 244 7.12 -10.88 -7.05
CA LYS A 244 6.59 -9.71 -7.75
C LYS A 244 6.18 -9.96 -9.18
N GLY A 245 6.50 -11.11 -9.77
CA GLY A 245 6.07 -11.48 -11.13
C GLY A 245 6.55 -10.53 -12.24
N HIS A 246 7.61 -9.76 -11.99
CA HIS A 246 8.28 -8.93 -12.97
C HIS A 246 9.77 -8.80 -12.63
N THR A 247 10.55 -8.37 -13.61
CA THR A 247 12.00 -8.13 -13.53
C THR A 247 12.34 -6.65 -13.69
N ARG A 248 13.61 -6.29 -13.49
CA ARG A 248 14.16 -4.98 -13.88
C ARG A 248 13.88 -4.67 -15.35
N ALA A 249 14.08 -5.64 -16.24
CA ALA A 249 13.87 -5.45 -17.67
C ALA A 249 12.41 -5.13 -17.99
N ASP A 250 11.48 -5.79 -17.31
CA ASP A 250 10.04 -5.52 -17.43
C ASP A 250 9.69 -4.11 -16.98
N PHE A 251 10.25 -3.66 -15.85
CA PHE A 251 10.07 -2.28 -15.39
C PHE A 251 10.58 -1.26 -16.42
N LEU A 252 11.79 -1.45 -16.96
CA LEU A 252 12.35 -0.54 -17.98
C LEU A 252 11.52 -0.54 -19.27
N ALA A 253 10.97 -1.69 -19.66
CA ALA A 253 10.04 -1.76 -20.79
C ALA A 253 8.75 -0.96 -20.53
N VAL A 254 8.20 -1.01 -19.31
CA VAL A 254 7.04 -0.18 -18.92
C VAL A 254 7.39 1.31 -18.92
N VAL A 255 8.57 1.70 -18.45
CA VAL A 255 9.04 3.11 -18.51
C VAL A 255 9.01 3.62 -19.95
N GLU A 256 9.50 2.84 -20.91
CA GLU A 256 9.48 3.22 -22.32
C GLU A 256 8.05 3.26 -22.90
N LEU A 257 7.19 2.31 -22.56
CA LEU A 257 5.78 2.33 -22.98
C LEU A 257 5.06 3.60 -22.50
N PHE A 258 5.29 4.03 -21.26
CA PHE A 258 4.70 5.24 -20.70
C PHE A 258 5.26 6.51 -21.34
N ARG A 259 6.57 6.51 -21.65
CA ARG A 259 7.23 7.59 -22.38
C ARG A 259 6.63 7.77 -23.77
N GLN A 260 6.45 6.68 -24.53
CA GLN A 260 5.81 6.69 -25.85
C GLN A 260 4.34 7.11 -25.76
N ALA A 261 3.63 6.60 -24.76
CA ALA A 261 2.23 6.94 -24.53
C ALA A 261 2.05 8.35 -23.98
N GLY A 262 3.10 9.08 -23.58
CA GLY A 262 2.99 10.42 -22.97
C GLY A 262 2.16 10.44 -21.69
N LEU A 263 2.17 9.34 -20.93
CA LEU A 263 1.51 9.20 -19.63
C LEU A 263 2.58 9.12 -18.54
N VAL A 264 2.32 9.69 -17.37
CA VAL A 264 3.28 9.69 -16.27
C VAL A 264 3.21 8.36 -15.51
N LEU A 265 4.35 7.68 -15.39
CA LEU A 265 4.53 6.56 -14.47
C LEU A 265 5.12 7.07 -13.16
N GLN A 266 4.53 6.71 -12.03
CA GLN A 266 5.06 6.95 -10.69
C GLN A 266 5.48 5.62 -10.06
N PRO A 267 6.74 5.19 -10.21
CA PRO A 267 7.20 3.94 -9.62
C PRO A 267 7.42 4.09 -8.11
N THR A 268 7.10 3.05 -7.36
CA THR A 268 7.28 2.95 -5.91
C THR A 268 8.22 1.80 -5.55
N PHE A 269 8.96 1.95 -4.44
CA PHE A 269 10.05 1.05 -4.06
C PHE A 269 10.02 0.73 -2.56
N VAL A 270 10.58 -0.43 -2.21
CA VAL A 270 10.90 -0.83 -0.83
C VAL A 270 12.40 -1.05 -0.80
N PRO A 271 13.21 0.03 -0.81
CA PRO A 271 14.62 -0.06 -1.10
C PRO A 271 15.43 -0.71 0.03
N PHE A 272 14.96 -0.66 1.28
CA PHE A 272 15.64 -1.30 2.40
C PHE A 272 14.98 -2.62 2.77
N THR A 273 15.55 -3.71 2.24
CA THR A 273 15.15 -5.10 2.51
C THR A 273 16.28 -5.84 3.24
N PRO A 274 16.02 -7.03 3.79
CA PRO A 274 17.05 -7.94 4.29
C PRO A 274 18.21 -8.25 3.35
N TRP A 275 18.02 -8.03 2.04
CA TRP A 275 18.92 -8.46 0.98
C TRP A 275 19.54 -7.28 0.23
N THR A 276 19.14 -6.05 0.55
CA THR A 276 19.64 -4.85 -0.11
C THR A 276 21.13 -4.66 0.18
N THR A 277 21.93 -4.39 -0.85
CA THR A 277 23.34 -4.03 -0.67
C THR A 277 23.51 -2.52 -0.89
N LEU A 278 24.64 -1.96 -0.41
CA LEU A 278 25.00 -0.58 -0.75
C LEU A 278 25.13 -0.40 -2.26
N GLU A 279 25.59 -1.42 -2.98
CA GLU A 279 25.69 -1.43 -4.44
C GLU A 279 24.31 -1.37 -5.09
N SER A 280 23.37 -2.24 -4.70
CA SER A 280 22.03 -2.26 -5.30
C SER A 280 21.21 -1.02 -4.95
N TYR A 281 21.40 -0.43 -3.76
CA TYR A 281 20.80 0.87 -3.44
C TYR A 281 21.41 2.00 -4.29
N CYS A 282 22.71 1.98 -4.55
CA CYS A 282 23.35 2.95 -5.43
C CYS A 282 22.84 2.81 -6.87
N ASP A 283 22.76 1.59 -7.38
CA ASP A 283 22.23 1.27 -8.71
C ASP A 283 20.77 1.72 -8.88
N LEU A 284 19.91 1.56 -7.86
CA LEU A 284 18.56 2.13 -7.87
C LEU A 284 18.59 3.63 -8.17
N LEU A 285 19.45 4.39 -7.49
CA LEU A 285 19.55 5.83 -7.70
C LEU A 285 20.13 6.14 -9.10
N ASP A 286 21.12 5.38 -9.56
CA ASP A 286 21.70 5.54 -10.90
C ASP A 286 20.62 5.39 -11.98
N VAL A 287 19.81 4.33 -11.91
CA VAL A 287 18.70 4.08 -12.86
C VAL A 287 17.66 5.19 -12.82
N LEU A 288 17.27 5.67 -11.64
CA LEU A 288 16.31 6.76 -11.53
C LEU A 288 16.81 8.05 -12.20
N SER A 289 18.12 8.30 -12.12
CA SER A 289 18.75 9.42 -12.82
C SER A 289 18.80 9.17 -14.34
N GLU A 290 19.28 8.01 -14.78
CA GLU A 290 19.45 7.64 -16.18
C GLU A 290 18.12 7.62 -16.95
N GLU A 291 17.08 7.03 -16.35
CA GLU A 291 15.73 6.97 -16.93
C GLU A 291 14.91 8.25 -16.75
N ARG A 292 15.49 9.27 -16.09
CA ARG A 292 14.88 10.58 -15.82
C ARG A 292 13.59 10.47 -15.00
N LEU A 293 13.62 9.65 -13.96
CA LEU A 293 12.51 9.33 -13.06
C LEU A 293 12.62 9.99 -11.69
N ILE A 294 13.64 10.83 -11.44
CA ILE A 294 13.83 11.53 -10.15
C ILE A 294 12.55 12.26 -9.71
N GLU A 295 11.93 13.02 -10.61
CA GLU A 295 10.69 13.74 -10.31
C GLU A 295 9.47 12.82 -10.20
N ASN A 296 9.58 11.57 -10.66
CA ASN A 296 8.49 10.58 -10.67
C ASN A 296 8.37 9.81 -9.36
N VAL A 297 9.39 9.87 -8.51
CA VAL A 297 9.46 9.12 -7.25
C VAL A 297 9.34 10.09 -6.09
N ALA A 298 8.35 9.87 -5.21
CA ALA A 298 8.27 10.61 -3.96
C ALA A 298 9.47 10.27 -3.07
N PRO A 299 10.12 11.24 -2.38
CA PRO A 299 11.34 10.97 -1.61
C PRO A 299 11.20 9.85 -0.59
N ILE A 300 10.02 9.72 0.03
CA ILE A 300 9.75 8.63 0.98
C ILE A 300 9.91 7.24 0.36
N GLN A 301 9.62 7.07 -0.93
CA GLN A 301 9.78 5.79 -1.66
C GLN A 301 11.25 5.35 -1.74
N LEU A 302 12.20 6.24 -1.47
CA LEU A 302 13.64 5.93 -1.40
C LEU A 302 14.11 5.62 0.03
N ALA A 303 13.21 5.69 1.01
CA ALA A 303 13.47 5.53 2.44
C ALA A 303 12.67 4.38 3.10
N ILE A 304 11.79 3.72 2.35
CA ILE A 304 10.94 2.65 2.90
C ILE A 304 11.79 1.44 3.29
N ARG A 305 11.55 0.98 4.52
CA ARG A 305 12.07 -0.28 5.04
C ARG A 305 10.99 -1.34 5.01
N LEU A 306 11.33 -2.53 4.52
CA LEU A 306 10.41 -3.66 4.45
C LEU A 306 9.87 -4.03 5.84
N LEU A 307 8.56 -3.97 6.00
CA LEU A 307 7.86 -4.45 7.19
C LEU A 307 7.42 -5.90 6.99
N ILE A 308 7.54 -6.72 8.04
CA ILE A 308 7.13 -8.12 8.02
C ILE A 308 6.02 -8.30 9.06
N PRO A 309 4.75 -8.02 8.73
CA PRO A 309 3.64 -8.16 9.66
C PRO A 309 3.31 -9.64 9.93
N ALA A 310 2.53 -9.88 10.99
CA ALA A 310 1.97 -11.20 11.26
C ALA A 310 1.18 -11.75 10.07
N GLY A 311 1.37 -13.02 9.71
CA GLY A 311 0.71 -13.64 8.56
C GLY A 311 1.29 -13.25 7.19
N SER A 312 2.32 -12.40 7.12
CA SER A 312 3.05 -12.16 5.86
C SER A 312 3.57 -13.47 5.26
N ARG A 313 3.41 -13.65 3.95
CA ARG A 313 3.94 -14.84 3.25
C ARG A 313 5.46 -14.82 3.15
N LEU A 314 6.13 -13.71 3.47
CA LEU A 314 7.59 -13.69 3.65
C LEU A 314 8.04 -14.70 4.72
N LEU A 315 7.21 -14.94 5.73
CA LEU A 315 7.47 -15.93 6.78
C LEU A 315 7.38 -17.38 6.28
N GLU A 316 6.98 -17.63 5.04
CA GLU A 316 7.07 -18.94 4.38
C GLU A 316 8.52 -19.27 3.99
N LEU A 317 9.35 -18.26 3.78
CA LEU A 317 10.77 -18.42 3.47
C LEU A 317 11.56 -18.78 4.73
N ALA A 318 12.35 -19.85 4.66
CA ALA A 318 13.16 -20.31 5.79
C ALA A 318 14.17 -19.25 6.27
N GLU A 319 14.87 -18.61 5.32
CA GLU A 319 15.83 -17.53 5.60
C GLU A 319 15.18 -16.35 6.36
N VAL A 320 13.92 -16.02 6.06
CA VAL A 320 13.21 -14.93 6.73
C VAL A 320 12.85 -15.33 8.17
N ARG A 321 12.41 -16.57 8.41
CA ARG A 321 12.12 -17.04 9.77
C ARG A 321 13.36 -17.07 10.66
N GLU A 322 14.52 -17.34 10.08
CA GLU A 322 15.79 -17.37 10.81
C GLU A 322 16.32 -15.97 11.15
N MET A 323 16.00 -14.96 10.34
CA MET A 323 16.52 -13.60 10.54
C MET A 323 15.66 -12.70 11.44
N VAL A 324 14.36 -12.96 11.53
CA VAL A 324 13.46 -12.07 12.26
C VAL A 324 13.52 -12.30 13.77
N GLY A 325 13.37 -11.22 14.53
CA GLY A 325 13.21 -11.25 15.98
C GLY A 325 11.79 -11.66 16.43
N PRO A 326 11.53 -11.70 17.74
CA PRO A 326 10.18 -11.95 18.25
C PRO A 326 9.21 -10.86 17.78
N PHE A 327 7.93 -11.23 17.58
CA PHE A 327 6.89 -10.29 17.17
C PHE A 327 6.79 -9.10 18.13
N ASP A 328 6.83 -7.88 17.59
CA ASP A 328 6.63 -6.63 18.31
C ASP A 328 5.13 -6.23 18.22
N PRO A 329 4.36 -6.34 19.33
CA PRO A 329 2.94 -6.03 19.30
C PRO A 329 2.63 -4.52 19.21
N ALA A 330 3.59 -3.64 19.53
CA ALA A 330 3.39 -2.20 19.42
C ALA A 330 3.56 -1.73 17.96
N ALA A 331 4.50 -2.34 17.24
CA ALA A 331 4.74 -2.07 15.83
C ALA A 331 3.96 -2.98 14.86
N LEU A 332 3.34 -4.05 15.38
CA LEU A 332 2.62 -5.09 14.63
C LEU A 332 3.48 -5.78 13.54
N VAL A 333 4.77 -5.95 13.83
CA VAL A 333 5.74 -6.54 12.89
C VAL A 333 6.70 -7.50 13.59
N TYR A 334 7.31 -8.37 12.80
CA TYR A 334 8.53 -9.07 13.16
C TYR A 334 9.74 -8.17 12.81
N PRO A 335 10.46 -7.63 13.81
CA PRO A 335 11.61 -6.78 13.55
C PRO A 335 12.76 -7.61 12.97
N TRP A 336 13.59 -6.99 12.13
CA TRP A 336 14.79 -7.60 11.57
C TRP A 336 15.92 -6.59 11.50
N ARG A 337 17.16 -7.09 11.55
CA ARG A 337 18.38 -6.31 11.37
C ARG A 337 19.07 -6.74 10.10
N HIS A 338 19.66 -5.78 9.39
CA HIS A 338 20.39 -6.10 8.18
C HIS A 338 21.71 -6.82 8.53
N PRO A 339 22.13 -7.85 7.78
CA PRO A 339 23.42 -8.51 8.01
C PRO A 339 24.63 -7.57 7.90
N ASP A 340 24.53 -6.57 7.03
CA ASP A 340 25.49 -5.46 6.94
C ASP A 340 24.97 -4.23 7.70
N PRO A 341 25.55 -3.87 8.86
CA PRO A 341 25.08 -2.73 9.66
C PRO A 341 25.25 -1.38 8.95
N ARG A 342 26.07 -1.29 7.90
CA ARG A 342 26.22 -0.06 7.10
C ARG A 342 24.96 0.25 6.29
N VAL A 343 24.21 -0.78 5.89
CA VAL A 343 22.93 -0.62 5.18
C VAL A 343 21.86 -0.11 6.15
N ASP A 344 21.83 -0.62 7.38
CA ASP A 344 20.93 -0.09 8.43
C ASP A 344 21.26 1.37 8.75
N ALA A 345 22.54 1.73 8.88
CA ALA A 345 22.95 3.12 9.08
C ALA A 345 22.54 4.05 7.91
N LEU A 346 22.69 3.59 6.67
CA LEU A 346 22.22 4.33 5.49
C LEU A 346 20.70 4.48 5.49
N CYS A 347 19.95 3.45 5.87
CA CYS A 347 18.49 3.49 6.00
C CYS A 347 18.06 4.59 6.96
N GLU A 348 18.65 4.63 8.15
CA GLU A 348 18.35 5.66 9.17
C GLU A 348 18.70 7.07 8.67
N GLU A 349 19.86 7.25 8.03
CA GLU A 349 20.26 8.55 7.46
C GLU A 349 19.29 9.02 6.37
N VAL A 350 18.91 8.13 5.45
CA VAL A 350 17.98 8.45 4.36
C VAL A 350 16.59 8.79 4.89
N GLN A 351 16.09 8.03 5.86
CA GLN A 351 14.81 8.33 6.52
C GLN A 351 14.83 9.71 7.19
N GLU A 352 15.93 10.06 7.85
CA GLU A 352 16.10 11.38 8.45
C GLU A 352 16.19 12.49 7.39
N LEU A 353 16.90 12.26 6.29
CA LEU A 353 16.99 13.20 5.17
C LEU A 353 15.63 13.50 4.54
N VAL A 354 14.79 12.48 4.36
CA VAL A 354 13.41 12.62 3.88
C VAL A 354 12.57 13.39 4.89
N ARG A 355 12.57 12.98 6.17
CA ARG A 355 11.80 13.63 7.23
C ARG A 355 12.14 15.12 7.37
N VAL A 356 13.42 15.47 7.30
CA VAL A 356 13.88 16.88 7.32
C VAL A 356 13.54 17.59 6.01
N GLY A 357 13.60 16.89 4.88
CA GLY A 357 13.23 17.42 3.56
C GLY A 357 11.78 17.86 3.50
N ASP A 358 10.86 17.03 3.99
CA ASP A 358 9.43 17.31 4.03
C ASP A 358 9.14 18.55 4.90
N LYS A 359 9.75 18.63 6.09
CA LYS A 359 9.62 19.79 6.98
C LYS A 359 10.13 21.10 6.37
N LEU A 360 11.10 21.02 5.47
CA LEU A 360 11.70 22.19 4.81
C LEU A 360 11.09 22.46 3.43
N GLY A 361 10.07 21.71 3.00
CA GLY A 361 9.45 21.86 1.69
C GLY A 361 10.42 21.65 0.52
N ARG A 362 11.39 20.72 0.67
CA ARG A 362 12.36 20.44 -0.41
C ARG A 362 11.67 19.80 -1.61
N SER A 363 12.09 20.21 -2.81
CA SER A 363 11.70 19.53 -4.05
C SER A 363 12.23 18.10 -4.10
N ARG A 364 11.62 17.27 -4.96
CA ARG A 364 12.03 15.88 -5.19
C ARG A 364 13.50 15.80 -5.63
N ALA A 365 13.92 16.62 -6.60
CA ALA A 365 15.32 16.76 -7.00
C ALA A 365 16.27 17.09 -5.83
N GLN A 366 15.95 18.07 -4.99
CA GLN A 366 16.80 18.43 -3.85
C GLN A 366 16.93 17.31 -2.82
N SER A 367 15.84 16.60 -2.54
CA SER A 367 15.84 15.43 -1.65
C SER A 367 16.67 14.30 -2.27
N PHE A 368 16.48 14.00 -3.56
CA PHE A 368 17.24 13.00 -4.29
C PHE A 368 18.74 13.26 -4.26
N THR A 369 19.19 14.49 -4.53
CA THR A 369 20.62 14.85 -4.48
C THR A 369 21.24 14.58 -3.10
N ARG A 370 20.49 14.82 -2.02
CA ARG A 370 20.98 14.55 -0.65
C ARG A 370 21.09 13.05 -0.39
N ILE A 371 20.07 12.29 -0.77
CA ILE A 371 20.06 10.83 -0.68
C ILE A 371 21.21 10.23 -1.50
N TRP A 372 21.43 10.73 -2.72
CA TRP A 372 22.54 10.35 -3.58
C TRP A 372 23.90 10.53 -2.90
N ARG A 373 24.13 11.70 -2.28
CA ARG A 373 25.39 12.00 -1.58
C ARG A 373 25.61 11.09 -0.36
N ALA A 374 24.55 10.81 0.41
CA ALA A 374 24.61 9.87 1.53
C ALA A 374 24.96 8.45 1.06
N ALA A 375 24.25 7.95 0.05
CA ALA A 375 24.50 6.64 -0.54
C ALA A 375 25.91 6.52 -1.13
N SER A 376 26.38 7.55 -1.86
CA SER A 376 27.72 7.59 -2.43
C SER A 376 28.81 7.59 -1.34
N THR A 377 28.59 8.33 -0.25
CA THR A 377 29.51 8.37 0.89
C THR A 377 29.60 7.01 1.57
N ALA A 378 28.46 6.37 1.83
CA ALA A 378 28.39 5.04 2.42
C ALA A 378 29.09 3.99 1.52
N ALA A 379 28.84 4.02 0.20
CA ALA A 379 29.45 3.10 -0.75
C ALA A 379 30.97 3.32 -0.91
N SER A 380 31.44 4.58 -0.93
CA SER A 380 32.87 4.89 -0.95
C SER A 380 33.58 4.45 0.32
N ALA A 381 32.98 4.68 1.50
CA ALA A 381 33.52 4.20 2.77
C ALA A 381 33.60 2.67 2.83
N ALA A 382 32.70 1.98 2.14
CA ALA A 382 32.69 0.52 2.02
C ALA A 382 33.63 -0.04 0.94
N GLY A 383 34.25 0.81 0.10
CA GLY A 383 35.09 0.38 -1.02
C GLY A 383 34.30 -0.24 -2.19
N VAL A 384 32.99 0.00 -2.27
CA VAL A 384 32.07 -0.70 -3.18
C VAL A 384 31.86 0.04 -4.51
N SER A 385 32.07 1.36 -4.57
CA SER A 385 31.73 2.16 -5.77
C SER A 385 32.92 2.90 -6.38
N LYS A 386 32.93 2.96 -7.72
CA LYS A 386 33.70 3.93 -8.51
C LYS A 386 33.15 5.34 -8.31
N GLN A 387 33.90 6.39 -8.71
CA GLN A 387 33.42 7.78 -8.67
C GLN A 387 32.07 7.89 -9.38
N ARG A 388 31.02 8.27 -8.64
CA ARG A 388 29.67 8.50 -9.17
C ARG A 388 29.50 10.00 -9.44
N PRO A 389 29.37 10.43 -10.71
CA PRO A 389 29.12 11.83 -11.01
C PRO A 389 27.78 12.24 -10.41
N GLU A 390 27.71 13.47 -9.88
CA GLU A 390 26.44 13.98 -9.36
C GLU A 390 25.41 14.03 -10.51
N PRO A 391 24.17 13.58 -10.28
CA PRO A 391 23.14 13.53 -11.30
C PRO A 391 22.88 14.93 -11.87
N VAL A 392 22.81 15.02 -13.20
CA VAL A 392 22.42 16.27 -13.87
C VAL A 392 20.92 16.47 -13.63
N LEU A 393 20.59 17.38 -12.72
CA LEU A 393 19.21 17.79 -12.49
C LEU A 393 18.71 18.58 -13.70
N VAL A 394 18.00 17.90 -14.59
CA VAL A 394 17.31 18.58 -15.69
C VAL A 394 16.09 19.29 -15.10
N SER A 395 15.98 20.60 -15.34
CA SER A 395 14.74 21.33 -15.10
C SER A 395 13.66 20.77 -16.02
N ARG A 396 12.96 19.73 -15.58
CA ARG A 396 11.75 19.24 -16.25
C ARG A 396 10.55 19.95 -15.64
N ALA A 397 9.49 20.06 -16.45
CA ALA A 397 8.17 20.40 -15.93
C ALA A 397 7.86 19.44 -14.79
N ALA A 398 7.44 19.97 -13.64
CA ALA A 398 6.97 19.16 -12.53
C ALA A 398 5.90 18.18 -13.04
N ILE A 399 5.86 16.97 -12.51
CA ILE A 399 4.81 16.01 -12.87
C ILE A 399 3.58 16.24 -11.98
N PRO A 400 2.37 15.80 -12.37
CA PRO A 400 1.25 15.72 -11.44
C PRO A 400 1.55 14.73 -10.32
N TYR A 401 1.20 15.06 -9.07
CA TYR A 401 1.29 14.15 -7.91
C TYR A 401 0.35 14.55 -6.78
N LEU A 402 -0.02 13.61 -5.92
CA LEU A 402 -0.76 13.90 -4.68
C LEU A 402 0.18 14.47 -3.62
N ASN A 403 -0.28 15.48 -2.88
CA ASN A 403 0.48 16.07 -1.77
C ASN A 403 0.73 15.09 -0.61
N GLU A 404 -0.02 14.00 -0.54
CA GLU A 404 0.24 12.84 0.32
C GLU A 404 0.80 11.69 -0.53
N PRO A 405 1.98 11.15 -0.21
CA PRO A 405 2.57 10.06 -0.97
C PRO A 405 1.80 8.75 -0.75
N TRP A 406 1.75 7.93 -1.80
CA TRP A 406 1.18 6.59 -1.76
C TRP A 406 2.06 5.63 -0.92
N TYR A 407 1.45 4.67 -0.24
CA TYR A 407 2.13 3.56 0.46
C TYR A 407 1.42 2.24 0.13
N CYS A 408 2.20 1.15 0.06
CA CYS A 408 1.72 -0.20 -0.25
C CYS A 408 1.06 -0.92 0.92
#